data_AF-A0A7S1SN38-F1
#
_entry.id   AF-A0A7S1SN38-F1
#
_cell.length_a   1.000
_cell.length_b   1.000
_cell.length_c   1.000
_cell.angle_alpha   90.00
_cell.angle_beta   90.00
_cell.angle_gamma   90.00
#
_symmetry.space_group_name_H-M   'P 1'
#
loop_
_entity.id
_entity.type
_entity.pdbx_description
1 polymer ?
#
loop_
_entity_poly.entity_id
_entity_poly.type
_entity_poly.pdbx_seq_one_letter_code
_entity_poly.pdbx_strand_id
1 'polypeptide(L)'
;MLAASEHLTPYAKATARRLISVLSAYAAYDPEIGYCQGMADLAAPFVALIVDDVEAFWCFERLMRRTRSNFSHNSEGVRSQLRMLGRVLEHKDHVLMHHLRHVGAGECLFAYRMVLVLMRRELSLSNCLLLWEMLWAEDVQQERSLRRLLEQNAD
;
A
#
# COMPACT_ATOMS: atom_id res chain seq x y z
N MET A 1 7.05 25.09 11.09
CA MET A 1 7.59 23.99 10.26
C MET A 1 9.13 23.90 10.27
N LEU A 2 9.88 24.98 10.51
CA LEU A 2 11.36 24.96 10.50
C LEU A 2 12.02 24.37 11.77
N ALA A 3 11.42 24.54 12.95
CA ALA A 3 12.02 24.12 14.23
C ALA A 3 12.15 22.60 14.43
N ALA A 4 11.30 21.78 13.78
CA ALA A 4 11.36 20.32 13.93
C ALA A 4 12.55 19.67 13.20
N SER A 5 13.29 20.44 12.38
CA SER A 5 14.33 19.90 11.51
C SER A 5 15.75 20.01 12.09
N GLU A 6 15.97 20.74 13.18
CA GLU A 6 17.34 20.99 13.69
C GLU A 6 18.03 19.71 14.19
N HIS A 7 17.29 18.77 14.77
CA HIS A 7 17.85 17.53 15.35
C HIS A 7 18.09 16.40 14.33
N LEU A 8 17.67 16.56 13.07
CA LEU A 8 17.87 15.54 12.05
C LEU A 8 19.30 15.57 11.51
N THR A 9 19.91 14.39 11.40
CA THR A 9 21.20 14.24 10.74
C THR A 9 21.12 14.73 9.28
N PRO A 10 22.24 15.19 8.69
CA PRO A 10 22.27 15.59 7.28
C PRO A 10 21.70 14.52 6.34
N TYR A 11 21.99 13.25 6.64
CA TYR A 11 21.45 12.09 5.92
C TYR A 11 19.93 11.99 6.02
N ALA A 12 19.36 12.14 7.22
CA ALA A 12 17.92 12.09 7.41
C ALA A 12 17.21 13.27 6.73
N LYS A 13 17.83 14.46 6.73
CA LYS A 13 17.34 15.63 5.97
C LYS A 13 17.34 15.37 4.47
N ALA A 14 18.42 14.79 3.94
CA ALA A 14 18.52 14.44 2.52
C ALA A 14 17.45 13.41 2.13
N THR A 15 17.29 12.36 2.92
CA THR A 15 16.26 11.32 2.70
C THR A 15 14.84 11.90 2.72
N ALA A 16 14.54 12.80 3.66
CA ALA A 16 13.24 13.47 3.73
C ALA A 16 12.96 14.32 2.48
N ARG A 17 13.96 15.03 1.95
CA ARG A 17 13.80 15.81 0.69
C ARG A 17 13.51 14.91 -0.51
N ARG A 18 14.23 13.78 -0.62
CA ARG A 18 13.99 12.78 -1.67
C ARG A 18 12.57 12.22 -1.59
N LEU A 19 12.12 11.87 -0.37
CA LEU A 19 10.76 11.40 -0.13
C LEU A 19 9.70 12.43 -0.55
N ILE A 20 9.90 13.71 -0.20
CA ILE A 20 9.01 14.79 -0.65
C ILE A 20 8.99 14.87 -2.18
N SER A 21 10.15 14.81 -2.83
CA SER A 21 10.26 14.87 -4.29
C SER A 21 9.48 13.73 -4.98
N VAL A 22 9.66 12.48 -4.53
CA VAL A 22 8.94 11.32 -5.08
C VAL A 22 7.43 11.42 -4.86
N LEU A 23 6.98 11.84 -3.67
CA LEU A 23 5.56 12.01 -3.38
C LEU A 23 4.94 13.15 -4.19
N SER A 24 5.65 14.27 -4.35
CA SER A 24 5.21 15.38 -5.18
C SER A 24 5.13 14.99 -6.66
N ALA A 25 6.10 14.23 -7.16
CA ALA A 25 6.06 13.70 -8.51
C ALA A 25 4.85 12.78 -8.71
N TYR A 26 4.53 11.91 -7.74
CA TYR A 26 3.33 11.06 -7.82
C TYR A 26 2.05 11.88 -7.82
N ALA A 27 1.95 12.89 -6.94
CA ALA A 27 0.76 13.75 -6.89
C ALA A 27 0.54 14.51 -8.22
N ALA A 28 1.61 14.83 -8.95
CA ALA A 28 1.52 15.41 -10.30
C ALA A 28 1.21 14.35 -11.38
N TYR A 29 1.69 13.11 -11.21
CA TYR A 29 1.46 12.00 -12.14
C TYR A 29 0.02 11.47 -12.11
N ASP A 30 -0.58 11.36 -10.92
CA ASP A 30 -1.97 10.93 -10.72
C ASP A 30 -2.76 11.99 -9.92
N PRO A 31 -3.19 13.10 -10.55
CA PRO A 31 -3.84 14.22 -9.87
C PRO A 31 -5.20 13.88 -9.23
N GLU A 32 -5.86 12.82 -9.70
CA GLU A 32 -7.15 12.36 -9.14
C GLU A 32 -6.96 11.85 -7.71
N ILE A 33 -5.85 11.16 -7.44
CA ILE A 33 -5.48 10.72 -6.08
C ILE A 33 -4.66 11.80 -5.36
N GLY A 34 -3.75 12.45 -6.08
CA GLY A 34 -2.81 13.42 -5.52
C GLY A 34 -1.92 12.80 -4.44
N TYR A 35 -1.78 13.51 -3.32
CA TYR A 35 -1.14 12.99 -2.11
C TYR A 35 -2.16 12.80 -0.99
N CYS A 36 -2.17 11.60 -0.42
CA CYS A 36 -2.95 11.23 0.74
C CYS A 36 -2.06 10.78 1.90
N GLN A 37 -2.49 11.06 3.13
CA GLN A 37 -1.79 10.56 4.31
C GLN A 37 -1.72 9.03 4.30
N GLY A 38 -0.52 8.50 4.51
CA GLY A 38 -0.21 7.06 4.41
C GLY A 38 0.66 6.72 3.20
N MET A 39 0.62 7.51 2.12
CA MET A 39 1.48 7.28 0.95
C MET A 39 2.97 7.42 1.27
N ALA A 40 3.34 8.29 2.21
CA ALA A 40 4.72 8.40 2.67
C ALA A 40 5.25 7.09 3.27
N ASP A 41 4.39 6.28 3.92
CA ASP A 41 4.78 4.97 4.44
C ASP A 41 5.09 3.98 3.32
N LEU A 42 4.33 4.07 2.23
CA LEU A 42 4.52 3.24 1.04
C LEU A 42 5.77 3.63 0.24
N ALA A 43 6.06 4.93 0.13
CA ALA A 43 7.20 5.45 -0.63
C ALA A 43 8.54 5.33 0.12
N ALA A 44 8.54 5.45 1.45
CA ALA A 44 9.76 5.50 2.25
C ALA A 44 10.72 4.30 2.06
N PRO A 45 10.25 3.03 1.97
CA PRO A 45 11.11 1.89 1.65
C PRO A 45 11.92 2.06 0.36
N PHE A 46 11.29 2.55 -0.71
CA PHE A 46 11.94 2.72 -2.01
C PHE A 46 13.00 3.81 -1.94
N VAL A 47 12.68 4.95 -1.34
CA VAL A 47 13.64 6.06 -1.17
C VAL A 47 14.82 5.67 -0.28
N ALA A 48 14.59 4.80 0.72
CA ALA A 48 15.64 4.33 1.61
C ALA A 48 16.58 3.30 0.95
N LEU A 49 16.09 2.50 0.00
CA LEU A 49 16.84 1.40 -0.62
C LEU A 49 17.41 1.73 -1.99
N ILE A 50 16.74 2.60 -2.74
CA ILE A 50 17.09 2.97 -4.12
C ILE A 50 17.69 4.37 -4.07
N VAL A 51 18.89 4.54 -4.64
CA VAL A 51 19.61 5.82 -4.63
C VAL A 51 19.05 6.78 -5.69
N ASP A 52 18.61 6.26 -6.83
CA ASP A 52 18.01 7.04 -7.90
C ASP A 52 16.52 7.34 -7.64
N ASP A 53 16.14 8.62 -7.70
CA ASP A 53 14.77 9.05 -7.39
C ASP A 53 13.76 8.66 -8.49
N VAL A 54 14.20 8.50 -9.74
CA VAL A 54 13.33 8.09 -10.85
C VAL A 54 12.99 6.61 -10.74
N GLU A 55 13.97 5.77 -10.43
CA GLU A 55 13.75 4.35 -10.13
C GLU A 55 12.87 4.17 -8.89
N ALA A 56 13.16 4.91 -7.81
CA ALA A 56 12.34 4.87 -6.59
C ALA A 56 10.89 5.29 -6.87
N PHE A 57 10.69 6.31 -7.73
CA PHE A 57 9.38 6.75 -8.18
C PHE A 57 8.63 5.65 -8.94
N TRP A 58 9.24 4.99 -9.92
CA TRP A 58 8.55 3.95 -10.70
C TRP A 58 8.25 2.70 -9.86
N CYS A 59 9.11 2.34 -8.91
CA CYS A 59 8.78 1.28 -7.94
C CYS A 59 7.59 1.66 -7.05
N PHE A 60 7.56 2.91 -6.57
CA PHE A 60 6.45 3.43 -5.78
C PHE A 60 5.14 3.49 -6.58
N GLU A 61 5.17 4.02 -7.81
CA GLU A 61 4.02 4.07 -8.71
C GLU A 61 3.45 2.68 -8.97
N ARG A 62 4.32 1.69 -9.21
CA ARG A 62 3.89 0.29 -9.42
C ARG A 62 3.17 -0.27 -8.19
N LEU A 63 3.64 0.03 -6.97
CA LEU A 63 2.94 -0.33 -5.73
C LEU A 63 1.59 0.39 -5.64
N MET A 64 1.55 1.68 -5.99
CA MET A 64 0.34 2.47 -5.97
C MET A 64 -0.74 1.94 -6.91
N ARG A 65 -0.42 1.31 -8.05
CA ARG A 65 -1.45 0.66 -8.87
C ARG A 65 -2.29 -0.37 -8.12
N ARG A 66 -1.69 -1.08 -7.16
CA ARG A 66 -2.38 -2.06 -6.30
C ARG A 66 -3.21 -1.39 -5.23
N THR A 67 -2.70 -0.31 -4.63
CA THR A 67 -3.32 0.36 -3.49
C THR A 67 -4.10 1.62 -3.86
N ARG A 68 -4.18 1.97 -5.15
CA ARG A 68 -4.77 3.23 -5.64
C ARG A 68 -6.17 3.46 -5.08
N SER A 69 -7.01 2.42 -5.14
CA SER A 69 -8.38 2.46 -4.64
C SER A 69 -8.48 2.65 -3.12
N ASN A 70 -7.42 2.37 -2.36
CA ASN A 70 -7.38 2.64 -0.92
C ASN A 70 -7.32 4.14 -0.62
N PHE A 71 -6.79 4.94 -1.55
CA PHE A 71 -6.60 6.38 -1.41
C PHE A 71 -7.66 7.18 -2.18
N SER A 72 -8.72 6.54 -2.67
CA SER A 72 -9.87 7.26 -3.24
C SER A 72 -10.53 8.15 -2.18
N HIS A 73 -11.18 9.24 -2.61
CA HIS A 73 -11.79 10.23 -1.71
C HIS A 73 -12.78 9.65 -0.67
N ASN A 74 -13.40 8.51 -0.96
CA ASN A 74 -14.39 7.85 -0.10
C ASN A 74 -13.83 6.61 0.63
N SER A 75 -12.54 6.30 0.45
CA SER A 75 -11.88 5.11 1.01
C SER A 75 -12.61 3.79 0.69
N GLU A 76 -13.32 3.74 -0.45
CA GLU A 76 -14.09 2.55 -0.85
C GLU A 76 -13.22 1.32 -1.06
N GLY A 77 -11.98 1.48 -1.54
CA GLY A 77 -11.04 0.37 -1.70
C GLY A 77 -10.74 -0.30 -0.36
N VAL A 78 -10.45 0.49 0.69
CA VAL A 78 -10.20 -0.05 2.04
C VAL A 78 -11.46 -0.71 2.59
N ARG A 79 -12.61 -0.04 2.50
CA ARG A 79 -13.90 -0.60 2.99
C ARG A 79 -14.25 -1.92 2.30
N SER A 80 -14.00 -2.03 1.00
CA SER A 80 -14.20 -3.26 0.24
C SER A 80 -13.31 -4.39 0.75
N GLN A 81 -12.03 -4.12 0.95
CA GLN A 81 -11.07 -5.09 1.48
C GLN A 81 -11.38 -5.50 2.92
N LEU A 82 -11.83 -4.59 3.78
CA LEU A 82 -12.27 -4.92 5.14
C LEU A 82 -13.52 -5.81 5.16
N ARG A 83 -14.48 -5.56 4.27
CA ARG A 83 -15.62 -6.47 4.09
C ARG A 83 -15.18 -7.85 3.62
N MET A 84 -14.19 -7.93 2.73
CA MET A 84 -13.61 -9.20 2.31
C MET A 84 -12.93 -9.92 3.48
N LEU A 85 -12.16 -9.19 4.30
CA LEU A 85 -11.55 -9.73 5.52
C LEU A 85 -12.61 -10.33 6.45
N GLY A 86 -13.70 -9.59 6.72
CA GLY A 86 -14.80 -10.09 7.54
C GLY A 86 -15.44 -11.37 6.98
N ARG A 87 -15.61 -11.48 5.66
CA ARG A 87 -16.11 -12.70 5.00
C ARG A 87 -15.15 -13.89 5.12
N VAL A 88 -13.84 -13.63 4.98
CA VAL A 88 -12.81 -14.68 5.17
C VAL A 88 -12.83 -15.16 6.62
N LEU A 89 -12.90 -14.24 7.59
CA LEU A 89 -12.99 -14.58 9.00
C LEU A 89 -14.27 -15.36 9.32
N GLU A 90 -15.43 -14.96 8.80
CA GLU A 90 -16.68 -15.71 8.96
C GLU A 90 -16.54 -17.17 8.49
N HIS A 91 -15.88 -17.36 7.34
CA HIS A 91 -15.71 -18.69 6.74
C HIS A 91 -14.64 -19.54 7.45
N LYS A 92 -13.56 -18.92 7.93
CA LYS A 92 -12.41 -19.63 8.53
C LYS A 92 -12.54 -19.82 10.04
N ASP A 93 -13.13 -18.85 10.72
CA ASP A 93 -13.32 -18.83 12.18
C ASP A 93 -14.57 -18.01 12.55
N HIS A 94 -15.74 -18.63 12.38
CA HIS A 94 -17.03 -18.03 12.69
C HIS A 94 -17.16 -17.67 14.19
N VAL A 95 -16.47 -18.38 15.09
CA VAL A 95 -16.50 -18.10 16.54
C VAL A 95 -15.81 -16.77 16.81
N LEU A 96 -14.62 -16.56 16.23
CA LEU A 96 -13.91 -15.28 16.30
C LEU A 96 -14.76 -14.17 15.68
N MET A 97 -15.32 -14.38 14.50
CA MET A 97 -16.12 -13.34 13.84
C MET A 97 -17.39 -12.97 14.62
N HIS A 98 -18.05 -13.95 15.26
CA HIS A 98 -19.17 -13.70 16.16
C HIS A 98 -18.74 -12.89 17.39
N HIS A 99 -17.60 -13.22 18.00
CA HIS A 99 -17.04 -12.44 19.10
C HIS A 99 -16.73 -10.99 18.67
N LEU A 100 -16.10 -10.81 17.50
CA LEU A 100 -15.82 -9.48 16.95
C LEU A 100 -17.10 -8.67 16.74
N ARG A 101 -18.19 -9.27 16.26
CA ARG A 101 -19.49 -8.59 16.17
C ARG A 101 -20.02 -8.19 17.55
N HIS A 102 -19.93 -9.08 18.54
CA HIS A 102 -20.38 -8.82 19.91
C HIS A 102 -19.65 -7.64 20.57
N VAL A 103 -18.35 -7.46 20.31
CA VAL A 103 -17.56 -6.36 20.86
C VAL A 103 -17.58 -5.09 19.98
N GLY A 104 -18.43 -5.03 18.95
CA GLY A 104 -18.53 -3.88 18.05
C GLY A 104 -17.42 -3.76 17.00
N ALA A 105 -16.59 -4.79 16.85
CA ALA A 105 -15.49 -4.87 15.87
C ALA A 105 -15.87 -5.59 14.57
N GLY A 106 -17.17 -5.80 14.30
CA GLY A 106 -17.67 -6.58 13.16
C GLY A 106 -17.29 -6.03 11.78
N GLU A 107 -17.02 -4.74 11.66
CA GLU A 107 -16.57 -4.11 10.41
C GLU A 107 -15.06 -4.22 10.17
N CYS A 108 -14.33 -4.87 11.08
CA CYS A 108 -12.88 -5.07 10.99
C CYS A 108 -12.05 -3.77 10.92
N LEU A 109 -12.57 -2.65 11.44
CA LEU A 109 -11.88 -1.34 11.38
C LEU A 109 -10.51 -1.33 12.09
N PHE A 110 -10.25 -2.27 13.00
CA PHE A 110 -8.92 -2.48 13.58
C PHE A 110 -7.85 -2.79 12.53
N ALA A 111 -8.23 -3.36 11.38
CA ALA A 111 -7.35 -3.66 10.27
C ALA A 111 -7.26 -2.52 9.24
N TYR A 112 -7.90 -1.36 9.46
CA TYR A 112 -7.94 -0.26 8.49
C TYR A 112 -6.53 0.19 8.07
N ARG A 113 -5.66 0.50 9.05
CA ARG A 113 -4.27 0.90 8.81
C ARG A 113 -3.45 -0.19 8.13
N MET A 114 -3.70 -1.44 8.53
CA MET A 114 -3.05 -2.63 7.96
C MET A 114 -3.31 -2.72 6.45
N VAL A 115 -4.56 -2.53 6.05
CA VAL A 115 -4.99 -2.56 4.65
C VAL A 115 -4.55 -1.31 3.89
N LEU A 116 -4.76 -0.12 4.46
CA LEU A 116 -4.47 1.16 3.81
C LEU A 116 -3.01 1.23 3.32
N VAL A 117 -2.05 0.88 4.19
CA VAL A 117 -0.62 0.95 3.90
C VAL A 117 0.04 -0.43 3.76
N LEU A 118 -0.74 -1.43 3.33
CA LEU A 118 -0.23 -2.76 2.94
C LEU A 118 0.76 -3.37 3.96
N MET A 119 0.33 -3.43 5.22
CA MET A 119 1.06 -3.96 6.38
C MET A 119 2.36 -3.21 6.76
N ARG A 120 2.70 -2.11 6.09
CA ARG A 120 3.96 -1.38 6.33
C ARG A 120 4.16 -0.97 7.78
N ARG A 121 3.08 -0.67 8.50
CA ARG A 121 3.18 -0.25 9.89
C ARG A 121 3.09 -1.39 10.91
N GLU A 122 2.84 -2.63 10.47
CA GLU A 122 2.79 -3.80 11.37
C GLU A 122 4.02 -4.69 11.24
N LEU A 123 4.72 -4.60 10.11
CA LEU A 123 5.87 -5.44 9.79
C LEU A 123 7.19 -4.66 9.84
N SER A 124 8.27 -5.36 10.20
CA SER A 124 9.63 -4.86 9.97
C SER A 124 9.82 -4.55 8.48
N LEU A 125 10.78 -3.67 8.15
CA LEU A 125 11.03 -3.31 6.75
C LEU A 125 11.29 -4.56 5.90
N SER A 126 12.15 -5.46 6.36
CA SER A 126 12.48 -6.71 5.67
C SER A 126 11.26 -7.60 5.43
N ASN A 127 10.43 -7.82 6.45
CA ASN A 127 9.22 -8.66 6.29
C ASN A 127 8.17 -7.99 5.39
N CYS A 128 8.09 -6.66 5.41
CA CYS A 128 7.20 -5.91 4.54
C CYS A 128 7.63 -6.02 3.07
N LEU A 129 8.94 -5.93 2.79
CA LEU A 129 9.47 -6.09 1.43
C LEU A 129 9.22 -7.50 0.91
N LEU A 130 9.47 -8.53 1.73
CA LEU A 130 9.17 -9.92 1.36
C LEU A 130 7.68 -10.11 1.04
N LEU A 131 6.78 -9.51 1.84
CA LEU A 131 5.35 -9.52 1.55
C LEU A 131 5.07 -8.86 0.20
N TRP A 132 5.62 -7.68 -0.07
CA TRP A 132 5.38 -6.95 -1.32
C TRP A 132 5.93 -7.68 -2.55
N GLU A 133 7.10 -8.32 -2.43
CA GLU A 133 7.67 -9.17 -3.48
C GLU A 133 6.77 -10.35 -3.81
N MET A 134 6.20 -11.02 -2.79
CA MET A 134 5.24 -12.11 -2.98
C MET A 134 3.96 -11.62 -3.68
N LEU A 135 3.42 -10.46 -3.26
CA LEU A 135 2.24 -9.86 -3.90
C LEU A 135 2.49 -9.51 -5.37
N TRP A 136 3.66 -8.97 -5.70
CA TRP A 136 4.01 -8.68 -7.09
C TRP A 136 4.24 -9.94 -7.93
N ALA A 137 4.84 -10.98 -7.35
CA ALA A 137 4.99 -12.26 -8.03
C ALA A 137 3.61 -12.83 -8.42
N GLU A 138 2.61 -12.70 -7.55
CA GLU A 138 1.22 -13.07 -7.84
C GLU A 138 0.63 -12.24 -8.99
N ASP A 139 0.76 -10.91 -8.94
CA ASP A 139 0.23 -10.01 -9.97
C ASP A 139 0.77 -10.36 -11.37
N VAL A 140 2.07 -10.67 -11.47
CA VAL A 140 2.70 -11.11 -12.72
C VAL A 140 2.14 -12.44 -13.22
N GLN A 141 1.87 -13.39 -12.32
CA GLN A 141 1.29 -14.69 -12.69
C GLN A 141 -0.14 -14.54 -13.19
N GLN A 142 -0.94 -13.68 -12.55
CA GLN A 142 -2.31 -13.39 -12.99
C GLN A 142 -2.32 -12.73 -14.37
N GLU A 143 -1.47 -11.73 -14.60
CA GLU A 143 -1.36 -11.05 -15.90
C GLU A 143 -0.98 -12.02 -17.03
N ARG A 144 -0.01 -12.91 -16.78
CA ARG A 144 0.38 -13.97 -17.73
C ARG A 144 -0.76 -14.92 -18.03
N SER A 145 -1.52 -15.31 -17.01
CA SER A 145 -2.64 -16.23 -17.16
C SER A 145 -3.75 -15.60 -18.00
N LEU A 146 -4.06 -14.33 -17.76
CA LEU A 146 -5.06 -13.58 -18.53
C LEU A 146 -4.65 -13.44 -20.00
N ARG A 147 -3.38 -13.13 -20.28
CA ARG A 147 -2.86 -13.02 -21.66
C ARG A 147 -3.01 -14.33 -22.43
N ARG A 148 -2.68 -15.48 -21.82
CA ARG A 148 -2.87 -16.80 -22.45
C ARG A 148 -4.34 -17.08 -22.77
N LEU A 149 -5.26 -16.71 -21.88
CA LEU A 149 -6.69 -16.87 -22.12
C LEU A 149 -7.17 -16.00 -23.28
N LEU A 150 -6.67 -14.77 -23.41
CA LEU A 150 -7.01 -13.89 -24.52
C LEU A 150 -6.45 -14.42 -25.85
N GLU A 151 -5.22 -14.92 -25.86
CA GLU A 151 -4.61 -15.55 -27.03
C GLU A 151 -5.38 -16.81 -27.47
N GLN A 152 -5.89 -17.61 -26.53
CA GLN A 152 -6.68 -18.82 -26.82
C GLN A 152 -8.10 -18.55 -27.33
N ASN A 153 -8.65 -17.35 -27.11
CA ASN A 153 -9.99 -16.96 -27.55
C ASN A 153 -9.96 -16.01 -28.78
N ALA A 154 -8.77 -15.76 -29.33
CA ALA A 154 -8.58 -14.93 -30.52
C ALA A 154 -8.56 -15.76 -31.83
N ASP A 155 -8.55 -17.09 -31.72
CA ASP A 155 -8.73 -18.07 -32.80
C ASP A 155 -10.18 -18.63 -32.79
#